data_AF-A0A7C5GRX5-F1
#
_entry.id   AF-A0A7C5GRX5-F1
#
_cell.length_a   1.000
_cell.length_b   1.000
_cell.length_c   1.000
_cell.angle_alpha   90.00
_cell.angle_beta   90.00
_cell.angle_gamma   90.00
#
_symmetry.space_group_name_H-M   'P 1'
#
loop_
_entity.id
_entity.type
_entity.pdbx_description
1 polymer ?
#
loop_
_entity_poly.entity_id
_entity_poly.type
_entity_poly.pdbx_seq_one_letter_code
_entity_poly.pdbx_strand_id
1 'polypeptide(L)'
;MPRNEDKLFTVGDEKPTREPGEVLPSVKTLFHAKKIFLFCEGKTEFQYFSEYKEDVNNSRLEIIPRYPDHGEREGNDVEQLAKQLMGSQRKVRISHSGFKRTIDVEDIDEFFILFDFDKNFKIAGDGLTKYQKARILTEGVGVEFFLSNYCFEVWILCHFIKPSKRMKKRSLNREIMKCSDWSKYRKGQEGIYLDLRKKLEIAKENALELINEEKNMGISLYSDDSNPFTEIPLLLEKIEKEII
;
A
#
# COMPACT_ATOMS: atom_id res chain seq x y z
N MET A 1 8.30 -10.04 -34.04
CA MET A 1 8.56 -11.11 -33.06
C MET A 1 7.21 -11.62 -32.56
N PRO A 2 7.00 -12.95 -32.50
CA PRO A 2 5.67 -13.53 -32.36
C PRO A 2 5.13 -13.43 -30.93
N ARG A 3 3.80 -13.47 -30.82
CA ARG A 3 3.01 -13.45 -29.57
C ARG A 3 3.41 -14.62 -28.67
N ASN A 4 3.58 -14.35 -27.38
CA ASN A 4 3.58 -15.41 -26.36
C ASN A 4 2.18 -16.03 -26.36
N GLU A 5 2.10 -17.28 -26.79
CA GLU A 5 0.90 -18.10 -26.65
C GLU A 5 0.77 -18.53 -25.19
N ASP A 6 -0.42 -18.33 -24.63
CA ASP A 6 -0.81 -18.85 -23.32
C ASP A 6 -0.59 -20.36 -23.30
N LYS A 7 0.33 -20.83 -22.45
CA LYS A 7 0.50 -22.26 -22.20
C LYS A 7 -0.69 -22.76 -21.39
N LEU A 8 -1.72 -23.22 -22.09
CA LEU A 8 -2.72 -24.15 -21.57
C LEU A 8 -2.00 -25.47 -21.22
N PHE A 9 -1.78 -25.72 -19.94
CA PHE A 9 -1.27 -27.02 -19.47
C PHE A 9 -2.29 -28.11 -19.79
N THR A 10 -1.87 -29.10 -20.57
CA THR A 10 -2.68 -30.26 -20.88
C THR A 10 -2.43 -31.36 -19.84
N VAL A 11 -3.46 -32.17 -19.57
CA VAL A 11 -3.36 -33.30 -18.64
C VAL A 11 -2.33 -34.30 -19.19
N GLY A 12 -1.13 -34.27 -18.63
CA GLY A 12 0.02 -35.06 -19.10
C GLY A 12 1.36 -34.32 -19.04
N ASP A 13 1.37 -32.99 -18.88
CA ASP A 13 2.61 -32.22 -18.75
C ASP A 13 3.33 -32.55 -17.43
N GLU A 14 4.63 -32.87 -17.52
CA GLU A 14 5.47 -33.05 -16.33
C GLU A 14 5.44 -31.78 -15.49
N LYS A 15 5.01 -31.92 -14.23
CA LYS A 15 5.03 -30.82 -13.26
C LYS A 15 6.45 -30.24 -13.21
N PRO A 16 6.62 -28.91 -13.16
CA PRO A 16 7.93 -28.30 -13.01
C PRO A 16 8.64 -28.91 -11.80
N THR A 17 9.75 -29.59 -12.06
CA THR A 17 10.56 -30.23 -11.05
C THR A 17 11.27 -29.15 -10.23
N ARG A 18 11.01 -29.15 -8.92
CA ARG A 18 11.64 -28.24 -7.95
C ARG A 18 13.14 -28.48 -7.88
N GLU A 19 13.90 -27.40 -7.69
CA GLU A 19 15.35 -27.47 -7.49
C GLU A 19 15.67 -28.22 -6.18
N PRO A 20 16.67 -29.13 -6.17
CA PRO A 20 17.09 -29.82 -4.95
C PRO A 20 17.64 -28.82 -3.93
N GLY A 21 16.87 -28.54 -2.88
CA GLY A 21 17.23 -27.57 -1.83
C GLY A 21 16.18 -26.51 -1.57
N GLU A 22 15.09 -26.47 -2.34
CA GLU A 22 13.94 -25.60 -2.07
C GLU A 22 13.27 -26.03 -0.74
N VAL A 23 13.58 -25.31 0.34
CA VAL A 23 12.98 -25.55 1.66
C VAL A 23 11.52 -25.12 1.58
N LEU A 24 10.62 -26.11 1.54
CA LEU A 24 9.20 -25.84 1.68
C LEU A 24 8.95 -25.20 3.05
N PRO A 25 8.16 -24.11 3.13
CA PRO A 25 7.73 -23.60 4.42
C PRO A 25 7.05 -24.73 5.17
N SER A 26 7.47 -24.93 6.42
CA SER A 26 6.95 -26.03 7.23
C SER A 26 5.42 -25.92 7.33
N VAL A 27 4.72 -27.05 7.40
CA VAL A 27 3.26 -27.07 7.61
C VAL A 27 2.86 -26.21 8.82
N LYS A 28 3.73 -26.13 9.84
CA LYS A 28 3.53 -25.30 11.04
C LYS A 28 3.57 -23.79 10.76
N THR A 29 4.39 -23.36 9.81
CA THR A 29 4.52 -21.95 9.36
C THR A 29 3.29 -21.53 8.54
N LEU A 30 2.80 -22.41 7.67
CA LEU A 30 1.59 -22.19 6.86
C LEU A 30 0.30 -22.04 7.70
N PHE A 31 0.25 -22.63 8.89
CA PHE A 31 -0.89 -22.54 9.81
C PHE A 31 -0.94 -21.24 10.64
N HIS A 32 0.13 -20.44 10.69
CA HIS A 32 0.21 -19.21 11.50
C HIS A 32 0.26 -17.90 10.68
N ALA A 33 0.42 -17.96 9.36
CA ALA A 33 0.47 -16.75 8.54
C ALA A 33 -0.85 -15.97 8.66
N LYS A 34 -0.78 -14.67 8.96
CA LYS A 34 -1.96 -13.83 9.18
C LYS A 34 -2.59 -13.40 7.86
N LYS A 35 -3.90 -13.18 7.86
CA LYS A 35 -4.63 -12.57 6.76
C LYS A 35 -4.61 -11.04 6.92
N ILE A 36 -3.95 -10.38 5.97
CA ILE A 36 -3.71 -8.95 5.97
C ILE A 36 -4.65 -8.27 5.00
N PHE A 37 -5.28 -7.20 5.45
CA PHE A 37 -6.06 -6.32 4.59
C PHE A 37 -5.38 -4.95 4.52
N LEU A 38 -4.97 -4.56 3.31
CA LEU A 38 -4.37 -3.26 3.06
C LEU A 38 -5.38 -2.34 2.38
N PHE A 39 -5.86 -1.34 3.09
CA PHE A 39 -6.63 -0.26 2.52
C PHE A 39 -5.71 0.80 1.90
N CYS A 40 -5.96 1.11 0.64
CA CYS A 40 -5.27 2.18 -0.09
C CYS A 40 -6.23 3.35 -0.36
N GLU A 41 -5.91 4.53 0.17
CA GLU A 41 -6.76 5.72 0.00
C GLU A 41 -6.85 6.18 -1.47
N GLY A 42 -5.77 6.06 -2.25
CA GLY A 42 -5.73 6.50 -3.64
C GLY A 42 -5.68 5.37 -4.66
N LYS A 43 -5.97 5.74 -5.91
CA LYS A 43 -5.97 4.82 -7.06
C LYS A 43 -4.58 4.31 -7.42
N THR A 44 -3.55 5.15 -7.28
CA THR A 44 -2.17 4.76 -7.65
C THR A 44 -1.64 3.71 -6.69
N GLU A 45 -1.89 3.91 -5.42
CA GLU A 45 -1.61 3.04 -4.29
C GLU A 45 -2.27 1.69 -4.49
N PHE A 46 -3.58 1.69 -4.74
CA PHE A 46 -4.33 0.47 -5.00
C PHE A 46 -3.75 -0.32 -6.18
N GLN A 47 -3.47 0.35 -7.31
CA GLN A 47 -2.94 -0.32 -8.49
C GLN A 47 -1.54 -0.90 -8.23
N TYR A 48 -0.67 -0.11 -7.60
CA TYR A 48 0.69 -0.53 -7.24
C TYR A 48 0.66 -1.78 -6.34
N PHE A 49 -0.14 -1.75 -5.28
CA PHE A 49 -0.20 -2.87 -4.34
C PHE A 49 -0.96 -4.08 -4.88
N SER A 50 -1.88 -3.89 -5.84
CA SER A 50 -2.53 -5.00 -6.54
C SER A 50 -1.52 -5.76 -7.39
N GLU A 51 -0.68 -5.04 -8.15
CA GLU A 51 0.42 -5.64 -8.93
C GLU A 51 1.47 -6.29 -8.00
N TYR A 52 1.79 -5.66 -6.87
CA TYR A 52 2.66 -6.26 -5.85
C TYR A 52 2.07 -7.57 -5.31
N LYS A 53 0.77 -7.59 -4.97
CA LYS A 53 0.06 -8.80 -4.51
C LYS A 53 0.14 -9.93 -5.54
N GLU A 54 -0.02 -9.61 -6.82
CA GLU A 54 0.12 -10.59 -7.91
C GLU A 54 1.54 -11.15 -8.00
N ASP A 55 2.57 -10.30 -7.85
CA ASP A 55 3.97 -10.71 -7.91
C ASP A 55 4.37 -11.60 -6.72
N VAL A 56 3.96 -11.25 -5.50
CA VAL A 56 4.19 -12.10 -4.32
C VAL A 56 3.27 -13.33 -4.26
N ASN A 57 2.22 -13.35 -5.11
CA ASN A 57 1.24 -14.43 -5.25
C ASN A 57 0.73 -14.98 -3.90
N ASN A 58 0.33 -14.10 -2.99
CA ASN A 58 -0.10 -14.49 -1.65
C ASN A 58 -1.60 -14.22 -1.42
N SER A 59 -2.37 -15.30 -1.27
CA SER A 59 -3.82 -15.22 -1.05
C SER A 59 -4.23 -14.65 0.32
N ARG A 60 -3.28 -14.50 1.26
CA ARG A 60 -3.53 -13.91 2.57
C ARG A 60 -3.40 -12.39 2.58
N LEU A 61 -2.84 -11.79 1.53
CA LEU A 61 -2.85 -10.34 1.33
C LEU A 61 -4.05 -9.94 0.48
N GLU A 62 -4.92 -9.08 1.00
CA GLU A 62 -6.03 -8.50 0.26
C GLU A 62 -5.88 -6.98 0.17
N ILE A 63 -5.93 -6.44 -1.04
CA ILE A 63 -5.84 -5.00 -1.29
C ILE A 63 -7.26 -4.43 -1.43
N ILE A 64 -7.57 -3.43 -0.62
CA ILE A 64 -8.87 -2.77 -0.57
C ILE A 64 -8.73 -1.36 -1.19
N PRO A 65 -9.49 -1.03 -2.26
CA PRO A 65 -9.53 0.32 -2.77
C PRO A 65 -10.42 1.23 -1.90
N ARG A 66 -10.11 2.52 -1.86
CA ARG A 66 -11.03 3.54 -1.33
C ARG A 66 -12.37 3.63 -2.08
N TYR A 67 -12.34 3.44 -3.40
CA TYR A 67 -13.50 3.63 -4.27
C TYR A 67 -13.97 2.28 -4.80
N PRO A 68 -15.10 1.76 -4.30
CA PRO A 68 -15.61 0.48 -4.74
C PRO A 68 -16.07 0.50 -6.21
N ASP A 69 -16.64 1.62 -6.64
CA ASP A 69 -17.25 1.81 -7.97
C ASP A 69 -16.71 3.10 -8.61
N HIS A 70 -16.37 3.05 -9.90
CA HIS A 70 -15.82 4.19 -10.68
C HIS A 70 -16.76 5.41 -10.81
N GLY A 71 -17.95 5.37 -10.20
CA GLY A 71 -19.03 6.33 -10.40
C GLY A 71 -19.34 7.28 -9.23
N GLU A 72 -18.93 6.98 -7.99
CA GLU A 72 -19.31 7.78 -6.82
C GLU A 72 -18.11 8.49 -6.19
N ARG A 73 -18.27 9.81 -5.96
CA ARG A 73 -17.19 10.74 -5.55
C ARG A 73 -16.94 10.79 -4.05
N GLU A 74 -17.65 10.01 -3.25
CA GLU A 74 -17.44 9.92 -1.81
C GLU A 74 -16.81 8.58 -1.46
N GLY A 75 -15.48 8.55 -1.48
CA GLY A 75 -14.74 7.43 -0.92
C GLY A 75 -14.44 7.71 0.55
N ASN A 76 -14.47 6.67 1.39
CA ASN A 76 -14.11 6.76 2.80
C ASN A 76 -12.71 7.40 2.96
N ASP A 77 -12.60 8.45 3.77
CA ASP A 77 -11.31 8.86 4.33
C ASP A 77 -10.95 7.94 5.51
N VAL A 78 -9.77 8.15 6.10
CA VAL A 78 -9.29 7.31 7.21
C VAL A 78 -10.28 7.28 8.40
N GLU A 79 -10.99 8.37 8.66
CA GLU A 79 -11.99 8.45 9.73
C GLU A 79 -13.24 7.66 9.40
N GLN A 80 -13.79 7.81 8.19
CA GLN A 80 -14.97 7.05 7.75
C GLN A 80 -14.69 5.55 7.70
N LEU A 81 -13.51 5.16 7.25
CA LEU A 81 -13.08 3.76 7.26
C LEU A 81 -12.99 3.22 8.70
N ALA A 82 -12.36 3.95 9.61
CA ALA A 82 -12.31 3.59 11.01
C ALA A 82 -13.72 3.41 11.61
N LYS A 83 -14.66 4.34 11.35
CA LYS A 83 -16.05 4.21 11.79
C LYS A 83 -16.73 2.96 11.23
N GLN A 84 -16.44 2.59 9.99
CA GLN A 84 -16.98 1.38 9.37
C GLN A 84 -16.43 0.10 10.02
N LEU A 85 -15.11 0.06 10.30
CA LEU A 85 -14.46 -1.06 10.98
C LEU A 85 -15.01 -1.26 12.41
N MET A 86 -15.32 -0.15 13.09
CA MET A 86 -15.82 -0.14 14.46
C MET A 86 -17.36 -0.21 14.57
N GLY A 87 -18.07 -0.16 13.44
CA GLY A 87 -19.53 -0.17 13.42
C GLY A 87 -20.12 -1.54 13.77
N SER A 88 -21.38 -1.56 14.21
CA SER A 88 -22.06 -2.78 14.70
C SER A 88 -22.17 -3.92 13.68
N GLN A 89 -22.09 -3.61 12.38
CA GLN A 89 -22.11 -4.63 11.33
C GLN A 89 -20.75 -5.28 11.07
N ARG A 90 -19.64 -4.68 11.55
CA ARG A 90 -18.25 -5.14 11.39
C ARG A 90 -17.97 -5.73 10.00
N LYS A 91 -18.41 -5.02 8.95
CA LYS A 91 -18.32 -5.47 7.55
C LYS A 91 -17.66 -4.43 6.67
N VAL A 92 -16.66 -4.85 5.91
CA VAL A 92 -16.01 -4.04 4.88
C VAL A 92 -16.49 -4.49 3.51
N ARG A 93 -17.09 -3.56 2.77
CA ARG A 93 -17.47 -3.79 1.37
C ARG A 93 -16.28 -3.43 0.49
N ILE A 94 -15.77 -4.43 -0.21
CA ILE A 94 -14.87 -4.24 -1.34
C ILE A 94 -15.74 -4.23 -2.59
N SER A 95 -15.53 -3.24 -3.45
CA SER A 95 -15.89 -3.41 -4.86
C SER A 95 -14.73 -2.95 -5.72
N HIS A 96 -14.51 -3.62 -6.83
CA HIS A 96 -13.49 -3.22 -7.79
C HIS A 96 -13.79 -3.88 -9.13
N SER A 97 -13.79 -3.10 -10.22
CA SER A 97 -13.93 -3.63 -11.58
C SER A 97 -15.13 -4.59 -11.77
N GLY A 98 -16.27 -4.27 -11.13
CA GLY A 98 -17.49 -5.08 -11.18
C GLY A 98 -17.56 -6.24 -10.19
N PHE A 99 -16.47 -6.56 -9.49
CA PHE A 99 -16.46 -7.51 -8.39
C PHE A 99 -16.96 -6.82 -7.11
N LYS A 100 -17.92 -7.42 -6.40
CA LYS A 100 -18.42 -6.94 -5.11
C LYS A 100 -18.27 -8.05 -4.07
N ARG A 101 -17.54 -7.77 -3.00
CA ARG A 101 -17.34 -8.69 -1.88
C ARG A 101 -17.55 -7.97 -0.58
N THR A 102 -18.17 -8.63 0.39
CA THR A 102 -18.20 -8.16 1.78
C THR A 102 -17.28 -9.06 2.59
N ILE A 103 -16.44 -8.45 3.42
CA ILE A 103 -15.58 -9.13 4.38
C ILE A 103 -16.06 -8.80 5.78
N ASP A 104 -16.20 -9.84 6.59
CA ASP A 104 -16.40 -9.69 8.03
C ASP A 104 -15.06 -9.30 8.67
N VAL A 105 -15.06 -8.22 9.46
CA VAL A 105 -13.87 -7.70 10.14
C VAL A 105 -13.32 -8.71 11.15
N GLU A 106 -14.12 -9.66 11.59
CA GLU A 106 -13.70 -10.76 12.47
C GLU A 106 -12.76 -11.76 11.77
N ASP A 107 -12.75 -11.81 10.44
CA ASP A 107 -11.85 -12.64 9.64
C ASP A 107 -10.52 -11.93 9.31
N ILE A 108 -10.25 -10.79 9.96
CA ILE A 108 -9.10 -9.93 9.70
C ILE A 108 -8.15 -10.07 10.88
N ASP A 109 -6.96 -10.61 10.61
CA ASP A 109 -5.91 -10.69 11.62
C ASP A 109 -5.20 -9.33 11.78
N GLU A 110 -4.92 -8.65 10.67
CA GLU A 110 -4.27 -7.33 10.64
C GLU A 110 -4.92 -6.44 9.59
N PHE A 111 -5.22 -5.19 9.96
CA PHE A 111 -5.77 -4.19 9.04
C PHE A 111 -4.80 -3.02 8.89
N PHE A 112 -4.24 -2.86 7.71
CA PHE A 112 -3.31 -1.77 7.39
C PHE A 112 -4.00 -0.70 6.56
N ILE A 113 -3.74 0.57 6.88
CA ILE A 113 -4.30 1.74 6.20
C ILE A 113 -3.14 2.57 5.66
N LEU A 114 -2.97 2.59 4.34
CA LEU A 114 -2.06 3.48 3.64
C LEU A 114 -2.81 4.72 3.15
N PHE A 115 -2.33 5.90 3.58
CA PHE A 115 -2.98 7.17 3.32
C PHE A 115 -1.99 8.31 3.04
N ASP A 116 -2.49 9.34 2.36
CA ASP A 116 -1.75 10.57 2.07
C ASP A 116 -1.94 11.59 3.21
N PHE A 117 -0.98 12.51 3.39
CA PHE A 117 -1.07 13.57 4.40
C PHE A 117 -2.26 14.55 4.15
N ASP A 118 -2.55 14.84 2.88
CA ASP A 118 -3.51 15.83 2.37
C ASP A 118 -4.62 16.39 3.32
N LYS A 119 -5.85 15.89 3.24
CA LYS A 119 -7.04 16.31 4.00
C LYS A 119 -7.13 15.58 5.34
N ASN A 120 -6.37 14.50 5.51
CA ASN A 120 -6.40 13.69 6.73
C ASN A 120 -5.83 14.43 7.94
N PHE A 121 -4.98 15.45 7.71
CA PHE A 121 -4.37 16.29 8.74
C PHE A 121 -5.00 17.69 8.87
N LYS A 122 -6.13 17.95 8.19
CA LYS A 122 -6.90 19.18 8.43
C LYS A 122 -7.63 19.10 9.76
N ILE A 123 -7.45 20.10 10.62
CA ILE A 123 -8.13 20.23 11.91
C ILE A 123 -9.62 20.50 11.67
N ALA A 124 -10.48 19.69 12.27
CA ALA A 124 -11.94 19.87 12.24
C ALA A 124 -12.42 20.77 13.40
N GLY A 125 -13.72 21.06 13.46
CA GLY A 125 -14.30 21.95 14.48
C GLY A 125 -14.14 21.48 15.93
N ASP A 126 -13.82 20.21 16.15
CA ASP A 126 -13.52 19.61 17.45
C ASP A 126 -12.02 19.61 17.80
N GLY A 127 -11.18 20.30 17.01
CA GLY A 127 -9.74 20.42 17.25
C GLY A 127 -8.91 19.20 16.86
N LEU A 128 -9.54 18.14 16.33
CA LEU A 128 -8.87 16.92 15.91
C LEU A 128 -8.83 16.79 14.38
N THR A 129 -7.75 16.20 13.89
CA THR A 129 -7.62 15.77 12.50
C THR A 129 -8.37 14.46 12.25
N LYS A 130 -8.67 14.13 10.99
CA LYS A 130 -9.32 12.85 10.63
C LYS A 130 -8.46 11.66 11.02
N TYR A 131 -7.14 11.77 10.83
CA TYR A 131 -6.19 10.77 11.28
C TYR A 131 -6.26 10.55 12.80
N GLN A 132 -6.26 11.62 13.60
CA GLN A 132 -6.36 11.51 15.07
C GLN A 132 -7.68 10.84 15.50
N LYS A 133 -8.80 11.17 14.85
CA LYS A 133 -10.09 10.53 15.10
C LYS A 133 -10.06 9.04 14.77
N ALA A 134 -9.51 8.68 13.62
CA ALA A 134 -9.35 7.29 13.21
C ALA A 134 -8.51 6.50 14.22
N ARG A 135 -7.36 7.05 14.63
CA ARG A 135 -6.46 6.48 15.65
C ARG A 135 -7.16 6.19 16.97
N ILE A 136 -7.96 7.14 17.47
CA ILE A 136 -8.70 6.99 18.72
C ILE A 136 -9.77 5.90 18.57
N LEU A 137 -10.51 5.90 17.46
CA LEU A 137 -11.58 4.92 17.22
C LEU A 137 -11.07 3.48 17.13
N THR A 138 -9.89 3.26 16.57
CA THR A 138 -9.35 1.92 16.32
C THR A 138 -8.30 1.48 17.34
N GLU A 139 -8.18 2.18 18.47
CA GLU A 139 -7.23 1.85 19.52
C GLU A 139 -7.51 0.45 20.08
N GLY A 140 -6.51 -0.44 20.03
CA GLY A 140 -6.62 -1.83 20.50
C GLY A 140 -7.29 -2.81 19.52
N VAL A 141 -7.56 -2.43 18.26
CA VAL A 141 -8.37 -3.23 17.31
C VAL A 141 -7.56 -3.80 16.14
N GLY A 142 -6.23 -3.95 16.27
CA GLY A 142 -5.40 -4.52 15.19
C GLY A 142 -5.38 -3.69 13.90
N VAL A 143 -5.63 -2.38 14.02
CA VAL A 143 -5.57 -1.43 12.90
C VAL A 143 -4.28 -0.62 12.99
N GLU A 144 -3.52 -0.60 11.91
CA GLU A 144 -2.29 0.15 11.78
C GLU A 144 -2.32 1.10 10.59
N PHE A 145 -1.66 2.23 10.75
CA PHE A 145 -1.67 3.33 9.80
C PHE A 145 -0.25 3.53 9.26
N PHE A 146 -0.15 3.78 7.96
CA PHE A 146 1.10 4.05 7.25
C PHE A 146 0.91 5.31 6.41
N LEU A 147 1.77 6.29 6.61
CA LEU A 147 1.68 7.59 5.96
C LEU A 147 2.64 7.72 4.77
N SER A 148 2.18 8.38 3.71
CA SER A 148 3.05 9.00 2.71
C SER A 148 2.89 10.52 2.73
N ASN A 149 3.96 11.24 3.03
CA ASN A 149 3.95 12.70 3.15
C ASN A 149 4.78 13.35 2.02
N TYR A 150 4.22 14.20 1.16
CA TYR A 150 2.82 14.65 1.18
C TYR A 150 1.83 13.70 0.47
N CYS A 151 2.34 12.74 -0.31
CA CYS A 151 1.52 11.75 -1.02
C CYS A 151 2.33 10.53 -1.47
N PHE A 152 1.64 9.51 -1.99
CA PHE A 152 2.23 8.28 -2.54
C PHE A 152 3.34 8.47 -3.58
N GLU A 153 3.30 9.53 -4.40
CA GLU A 153 4.34 9.75 -5.40
C GLU A 153 5.75 9.93 -4.79
N VAL A 154 5.85 10.19 -3.48
CA VAL A 154 7.15 10.20 -2.77
C VAL A 154 7.79 8.82 -2.81
N TRP A 155 7.00 7.76 -2.58
CA TRP A 155 7.44 6.38 -2.70
C TRP A 155 7.87 6.01 -4.13
N ILE A 156 7.13 6.49 -5.13
CA ILE A 156 7.54 6.31 -6.53
C ILE A 156 8.90 6.97 -6.79
N LEU A 157 9.13 8.18 -6.28
CA LEU A 157 10.41 8.86 -6.45
C LEU A 157 11.57 8.12 -5.75
N CYS A 158 11.32 7.53 -4.58
CA CYS A 158 12.32 6.75 -3.85
C CYS A 158 12.91 5.59 -4.67
N HIS A 159 12.20 5.05 -5.67
CA HIS A 159 12.76 4.02 -6.57
C HIS A 159 13.89 4.54 -7.46
N PHE A 160 14.05 5.85 -7.56
CA PHE A 160 15.07 6.47 -8.41
C PHE A 160 16.11 7.22 -7.61
N ILE A 161 15.66 8.07 -6.68
CA ILE A 161 16.51 8.95 -5.88
C ILE A 161 15.91 9.17 -4.50
N LYS A 162 16.75 9.49 -3.52
CA LYS A 162 16.29 10.06 -2.26
C LYS A 162 15.81 11.51 -2.48
N PRO A 163 14.55 11.84 -2.15
CA PRO A 163 14.07 13.22 -2.11
C PRO A 163 14.89 14.05 -1.09
N SER A 164 15.34 15.25 -1.45
CA SER A 164 16.29 16.00 -0.60
C SER A 164 15.78 17.37 -0.11
N LYS A 165 14.54 17.74 -0.46
CA LYS A 165 13.92 19.03 -0.12
C LYS A 165 12.42 18.85 0.02
N ARG A 166 11.78 19.77 0.75
CA ARG A 166 10.31 19.86 0.78
C ARG A 166 9.72 19.86 -0.62
N MET A 167 8.89 18.86 -0.90
CA MET A 167 8.35 18.64 -2.24
C MET A 167 6.92 19.16 -2.34
N LYS A 168 6.62 19.80 -3.47
CA LYS A 168 5.25 20.06 -3.93
C LYS A 168 4.91 19.11 -5.07
N LYS A 169 3.63 18.84 -5.28
CA LYS A 169 3.15 17.91 -6.31
C LYS A 169 3.70 18.11 -7.71
N ARG A 170 3.76 19.36 -8.17
CA ARG A 170 4.32 19.67 -9.50
C ARG A 170 5.82 19.33 -9.58
N SER A 171 6.58 19.56 -8.51
CA SER A 171 8.00 19.24 -8.45
C SER A 171 8.22 17.74 -8.41
N LEU A 172 7.43 17.02 -7.61
CA LEU A 172 7.51 15.57 -7.48
C LEU A 172 7.26 14.85 -8.81
N ASN A 173 6.18 15.18 -9.51
CA ASN A 173 5.91 14.62 -10.83
C ASN A 173 7.02 14.96 -11.81
N ARG A 174 7.60 16.17 -11.76
CA ARG A 174 8.71 16.54 -12.64
C ARG A 174 9.95 15.71 -12.37
N GLU A 175 10.32 15.46 -11.11
CA GLU A 175 11.47 14.63 -10.78
C GLU A 175 11.25 13.17 -11.19
N ILE A 176 10.06 12.60 -10.96
CA ILE A 176 9.71 11.26 -11.45
C ILE A 176 9.87 11.18 -12.98
N MET A 177 9.37 12.18 -13.71
CA MET A 177 9.48 12.22 -15.17
C MET A 177 10.92 12.39 -15.67
N LYS A 178 11.82 12.98 -14.89
CA LYS A 178 13.24 13.09 -15.26
C LYS A 178 14.01 11.78 -15.04
N CYS A 179 13.61 11.02 -14.02
CA CYS A 179 14.31 9.81 -13.61
C CYS A 179 13.73 8.53 -14.23
N SER A 180 12.53 8.59 -14.79
CA SER A 180 11.86 7.47 -15.45
C SER A 180 11.97 7.55 -16.97
N ASP A 181 11.90 6.40 -17.63
CA ASP A 181 11.75 6.30 -19.08
C ASP A 181 10.29 6.49 -19.54
N TRP A 182 9.42 6.94 -18.63
CA TRP A 182 8.01 7.15 -18.93
C TRP A 182 7.84 8.40 -19.79
N SER A 183 7.07 8.26 -20.88
CA SER A 183 6.68 9.42 -21.71
C SER A 183 5.70 10.35 -20.97
N LYS A 184 4.90 9.79 -20.05
CA LYS A 184 3.98 10.53 -19.18
C LYS A 184 3.58 9.70 -17.96
N TYR A 185 3.71 10.27 -16.76
CA TYR A 185 3.10 9.73 -15.54
C TYR A 185 1.61 10.10 -15.49
N ARG A 186 0.75 9.09 -15.32
CA ARG A 186 -0.69 9.28 -15.08
C ARG A 186 -1.10 8.66 -13.74
N LYS A 187 -1.87 9.40 -12.94
CA LYS A 187 -2.40 8.92 -11.66
C LYS A 187 -3.23 7.65 -11.89
N GLY A 188 -2.93 6.59 -11.14
CA GLY A 188 -3.58 5.29 -11.27
C GLY A 188 -3.36 4.63 -12.63
N GLN A 189 -2.20 4.86 -13.27
CA GLN A 189 -1.74 4.03 -14.38
C GLN A 189 -1.32 2.65 -13.87
N GLU A 190 -1.57 1.64 -14.69
CA GLU A 190 -1.13 0.26 -14.46
C GLU A 190 0.33 0.09 -14.90
N GLY A 191 0.99 -0.95 -14.39
CA GLY A 191 2.37 -1.31 -14.67
C GLY A 191 3.41 -0.54 -13.85
N ILE A 192 3.00 0.38 -12.95
CA ILE A 192 3.95 1.14 -12.12
C ILE A 192 4.81 0.19 -11.31
N TYR A 193 4.19 -0.75 -10.59
CA TYR A 193 4.96 -1.64 -9.73
C TYR A 193 5.85 -2.54 -10.58
N LEU A 194 5.35 -3.06 -11.69
CA LEU A 194 6.11 -3.95 -12.59
C LEU A 194 7.37 -3.27 -13.15
N ASP A 195 7.28 -1.99 -13.49
CA ASP A 195 8.42 -1.18 -13.95
C ASP A 195 9.44 -0.91 -12.83
N LEU A 196 8.94 -0.77 -11.59
CA LEU A 196 9.73 -0.33 -10.45
C LEU A 196 10.26 -1.46 -9.57
N ARG A 197 9.72 -2.68 -9.64
CA ARG A 197 10.03 -3.79 -8.71
C ARG A 197 11.51 -4.14 -8.61
N LYS A 198 12.27 -3.96 -9.69
CA LYS A 198 13.73 -4.19 -9.71
C LYS A 198 14.52 -3.19 -8.86
N LYS A 199 13.91 -2.07 -8.48
CA LYS A 199 14.48 -1.00 -7.66
C LYS A 199 13.83 -0.94 -6.28
N LEU A 200 13.11 -1.98 -5.86
CA LEU A 200 12.36 -1.98 -4.60
C LEU A 200 13.28 -1.77 -3.39
N GLU A 201 14.44 -2.44 -3.36
CA GLU A 201 15.41 -2.27 -2.27
C GLU A 201 16.00 -0.86 -2.22
N ILE A 202 16.28 -0.25 -3.38
CA ILE A 202 16.70 1.16 -3.47
C ILE A 202 15.61 2.08 -2.90
N ALA A 203 14.34 1.79 -3.19
CA ALA A 203 13.22 2.56 -2.64
C ALA A 203 13.10 2.42 -1.13
N LYS A 204 13.28 1.20 -0.60
CA LYS A 204 13.30 0.93 0.83
C LYS A 204 14.43 1.70 1.53
N GLU A 205 15.66 1.61 1.03
CA GLU A 205 16.81 2.34 1.56
C GLU A 205 16.58 3.86 1.58
N ASN A 206 16.18 4.43 0.44
CA ASN A 206 15.92 5.88 0.34
C ASN A 206 14.80 6.33 1.30
N ALA A 207 13.71 5.57 1.41
CA ALA A 207 12.60 5.92 2.29
C ALA A 207 12.94 5.76 3.79
N LEU A 208 13.70 4.73 4.17
CA LEU A 208 14.18 4.55 5.53
C LEU A 208 15.16 5.65 5.93
N GLU A 209 16.01 6.10 5.01
CA GLU A 209 16.91 7.22 5.26
C GLU A 209 16.13 8.51 5.55
N LEU A 210 15.07 8.82 4.79
CA LEU A 210 14.17 9.95 5.08
C LEU A 210 13.58 9.86 6.49
N ILE A 211 13.03 8.68 6.86
CA ILE A 211 12.46 8.47 8.20
C ILE A 211 13.51 8.73 9.29
N ASN A 212 14.74 8.26 9.08
CA ASN A 212 15.82 8.43 10.05
C ASN A 212 16.28 9.88 10.16
N GLU A 213 16.36 10.62 9.05
CA GLU A 213 16.68 12.06 9.05
C GLU A 213 15.65 12.85 9.86
N GLU A 214 14.36 12.61 9.63
CA GLU A 214 13.26 13.27 10.34
C GLU A 214 13.33 12.99 11.85
N LYS A 215 13.55 11.71 12.23
CA LYS A 215 13.75 11.31 13.64
C LYS A 215 14.97 11.98 14.27
N ASN A 216 16.09 12.04 13.55
CA ASN A 216 17.32 12.67 14.04
C ASN A 216 17.18 14.18 14.23
N MET A 217 16.34 14.82 13.43
CA MET A 217 15.99 16.24 13.57
C MET A 217 14.91 16.49 14.65
N GLY A 218 14.35 15.44 15.25
CA GLY A 218 13.26 15.56 16.22
C GLY A 218 11.93 16.01 15.61
N ILE A 219 11.77 15.86 14.29
CA ILE A 219 10.54 16.23 13.58
C ILE A 219 9.53 15.10 13.72
N SER A 220 8.29 15.44 14.06
CA SER A 220 7.19 14.47 14.13
C SER A 220 6.83 14.02 12.72
N LEU A 221 6.92 12.70 12.45
CA LEU A 221 6.54 12.11 11.17
C LEU A 221 5.10 12.46 10.77
N TYR A 222 4.19 12.52 11.75
CA TYR A 222 2.78 12.83 11.54
C TYR A 222 2.54 14.35 11.60
N SER A 223 3.33 15.12 10.84
CA SER A 223 3.23 16.59 10.75
C SER A 223 3.56 17.10 9.35
N ASP A 224 3.16 18.33 9.02
CA ASP A 224 3.44 18.96 7.72
C ASP A 224 4.94 19.28 7.54
N ASP A 225 5.69 19.38 8.65
CA ASP A 225 7.13 19.64 8.64
C ASP A 225 7.91 18.43 8.13
N SER A 226 7.38 17.23 8.33
CA SER A 226 7.96 15.99 7.83
C SER A 226 7.60 15.75 6.36
N ASN A 227 8.03 16.64 5.47
CA ASN A 227 7.81 16.53 4.03
C ASN A 227 9.13 16.70 3.28
N PRO A 228 9.54 15.72 2.44
CA PRO A 228 8.84 14.48 2.09
C PRO A 228 9.32 13.24 2.89
N PHE A 229 8.42 12.30 3.21
CA PHE A 229 8.80 10.92 3.60
C PHE A 229 7.67 9.92 3.30
N THR A 230 7.92 8.63 3.50
CA THR A 230 6.91 7.58 3.38
C THR A 230 7.22 6.39 4.28
N GLU A 231 6.20 5.83 4.92
CA GLU A 231 6.28 4.62 5.77
C GLU A 231 6.03 3.33 4.99
N ILE A 232 5.92 3.40 3.65
CA ILE A 232 5.76 2.20 2.81
C ILE A 232 6.86 1.14 3.00
N PRO A 233 8.16 1.43 3.22
CA PRO A 233 9.10 0.36 3.57
C PRO A 233 8.69 -0.41 4.82
N LEU A 234 8.19 0.28 5.86
CA LEU A 234 7.71 -0.35 7.10
C LEU A 234 6.47 -1.20 6.85
N LEU A 235 5.55 -0.73 5.99
CA LEU A 235 4.39 -1.50 5.54
C LEU A 235 4.81 -2.78 4.82
N LEU A 236 5.78 -2.71 3.91
CA LEU A 236 6.28 -3.87 3.19
C LEU A 236 6.95 -4.87 4.14
N GLU A 237 7.81 -4.40 5.06
CA GLU A 237 8.43 -5.26 6.08
C GLU A 237 7.38 -5.97 6.93
N LYS A 238 6.30 -5.27 7.32
CA LYS A 238 5.18 -5.88 8.05
C LYS A 238 4.47 -6.95 7.23
N ILE A 239 4.16 -6.65 5.97
CA ILE A 239 3.52 -7.61 5.08
C ILE A 239 4.41 -8.84 4.92
N GLU A 240 5.67 -8.66 4.56
CA GLU A 240 6.66 -9.73 4.35
C GLU A 240 6.79 -10.61 5.60
N LYS A 241 6.91 -10.03 6.79
CA LYS A 241 7.05 -10.77 8.06
C LYS A 241 5.84 -11.63 8.42
N GLU A 242 4.64 -11.19 8.06
CA GLU A 242 3.39 -11.84 8.48
C GLU A 242 2.86 -12.85 7.44
N ILE A 243 3.37 -12.81 6.19
CA ILE A 243 2.93 -13.69 5.09
C ILE A 243 4.00 -14.65 4.55
N ILE A 244 5.29 -14.42 4.81
CA ILE A 244 6.43 -15.26 4.37
C ILE A 244 7.00 -16.02 5.57
#